data_AF-A0A165PC82-F1
#
_entry.id   AF-A0A165PC82-F1
#
_cell.length_a   1.000
_cell.length_b   1.000
_cell.length_c   1.000
_cell.angle_alpha   90.00
_cell.angle_beta   90.00
_cell.angle_gamma   90.00
#
_symmetry.space_group_name_H-M   'P 1'
#
loop_
_entity.id
_entity.type
_entity.pdbx_description
1 polymer ?
#
loop_
_entity_poly.entity_id
_entity_poly.type
_entity_poly.pdbx_seq_one_letter_code
_entity_poly.pdbx_strand_id
1 'polypeptide(L)'
;MKGKEPEHPDVEGDMSRRPLLSLSLPPKQSFGSASPLPAYPTYGSTSRQTSSSHHNSPERYRRDSQLGAVLEEGGLEDRQEDLEEFEERGYYIGSYRRKLALYTFVPLSSLLAFVLLATLPPLVWHSDPPTSSGYPRYFPTPLPELLVSIALWVLSHHLRLPLFTATSRIFHSPIWNTLLFNILHVVLSQLLRLSAFPILNIRHRMDYPLPTWRDPAFSRVWWIALGWALADVAVGVTQGYEQLALYREVMVPEDRVQDVLVRWKSGLSEIRGGSRTSSDDALPLSPRPMEGPENGQSSAKPRSIEAAVKLAVDKDLEEIVRLKDREELEEIYGVPPIHIPVFVSCLQRLDSILLSLGHTLILAGTYLRSPLSFADAELPPIYISYPFAIGFPLVVFVHLSLTLLHSPVLLSRVGVHTMAYVGFLLGLGIMFAGLALWGALS
;
A
#
# COMPACT_ATOMS: atom_id res chain seq x y z
N MET A 1 61.56 15.91 -57.50
CA MET A 1 60.79 14.72 -57.10
C MET A 1 59.39 15.17 -56.73
N LYS A 2 58.39 14.65 -57.45
CA LYS A 2 56.95 14.99 -57.38
C LYS A 2 56.35 14.44 -56.09
N GLY A 3 55.85 15.31 -55.22
CA GLY A 3 55.02 14.96 -54.06
C GLY A 3 53.55 15.16 -54.40
N LYS A 4 52.77 14.10 -54.22
CA LYS A 4 51.41 13.87 -54.73
C LYS A 4 50.43 14.08 -53.57
N GLU A 5 49.49 15.01 -53.69
CA GLU A 5 48.31 15.14 -52.82
C GLU A 5 47.40 13.92 -52.99
N PRO A 6 46.76 13.42 -51.91
CA PRO A 6 45.63 12.52 -52.03
C PRO A 6 44.28 13.25 -51.96
N GLU A 7 43.43 12.82 -52.87
CA GLU A 7 42.03 13.17 -53.12
C GLU A 7 41.10 13.01 -51.92
N HIS A 8 40.12 13.92 -51.88
CA HIS A 8 38.92 13.87 -51.06
C HIS A 8 37.86 13.05 -51.81
N PRO A 9 37.22 12.03 -51.22
CA PRO A 9 36.03 11.43 -51.80
C PRO A 9 34.78 12.09 -51.21
N ASP A 10 34.00 12.71 -52.10
CA ASP A 10 32.58 12.99 -51.91
C ASP A 10 31.81 11.66 -51.84
N VAL A 11 31.02 11.48 -50.79
CA VAL A 11 29.97 10.46 -50.72
C VAL A 11 28.68 11.15 -50.29
N GLU A 12 27.92 11.59 -51.30
CA GLU A 12 26.46 11.68 -51.22
C GLU A 12 25.89 10.26 -51.15
N GLY A 13 25.00 10.00 -50.19
CA GLY A 13 24.36 8.70 -50.11
C GLY A 13 23.58 8.44 -48.83
N ASP A 14 22.32 8.84 -48.87
CA ASP A 14 21.18 8.03 -48.45
C ASP A 14 20.48 8.35 -47.12
N MET A 15 19.21 8.66 -47.29
CA MET A 15 18.22 8.99 -46.28
C MET A 15 17.81 7.73 -45.53
N SER A 16 18.48 7.44 -44.41
CA SER A 16 18.01 6.46 -43.43
C SER A 16 17.34 7.16 -42.25
N ARG A 17 16.00 7.05 -42.27
CA ARG A 17 15.06 7.41 -41.21
C ARG A 17 15.58 6.99 -39.84
N ARG A 18 15.83 7.96 -38.97
CA ARG A 18 16.02 7.72 -37.54
C ARG A 18 14.70 7.21 -36.95
N PRO A 19 14.64 6.04 -36.30
CA PRO A 19 13.50 5.69 -35.49
C PRO A 19 13.49 6.63 -34.28
N LEU A 20 12.41 7.38 -34.17
CA LEU A 20 12.06 8.12 -32.96
C LEU A 20 12.09 7.13 -31.80
N LEU A 21 12.98 7.37 -30.85
CA LEU A 21 12.92 6.78 -29.52
C LEU A 21 11.53 7.07 -28.96
N SER A 22 10.65 6.08 -29.01
CA SER A 22 9.44 6.03 -28.21
C SER A 22 9.90 6.01 -26.76
N LEU A 23 9.91 7.18 -26.13
CA LEU A 23 10.05 7.32 -24.69
C LEU A 23 8.75 6.78 -24.07
N SER A 24 8.65 5.46 -23.99
CA SER A 24 7.68 4.79 -23.13
C SER A 24 8.07 5.12 -21.70
N LEU A 25 7.50 6.19 -21.17
CA LEU A 25 7.49 6.46 -19.74
C LEU A 25 6.92 5.21 -19.04
N PRO A 26 7.61 4.65 -18.04
CA PRO A 26 7.03 3.58 -17.25
C PRO A 26 5.78 4.15 -16.55
N PRO A 27 4.64 3.45 -16.57
CA PRO A 27 3.51 3.87 -15.77
C PRO A 27 3.95 3.90 -14.31
N LYS A 28 3.75 5.03 -13.64
CA LYS A 28 3.66 5.07 -12.17
C LYS A 28 2.44 4.20 -11.81
N GLN A 29 2.68 2.91 -11.62
CA GLN A 29 1.70 2.01 -11.04
C GLN A 29 1.63 2.38 -9.56
N SER A 30 0.53 3.04 -9.17
CA SER A 30 0.13 3.14 -7.79
C SER A 30 0.08 1.72 -7.22
N PHE A 31 0.77 1.48 -6.11
CA PHE A 31 0.79 0.17 -5.44
C PHE A 31 -0.52 -0.04 -4.68
N GLY A 32 -1.64 -0.07 -5.39
CA GLY A 32 -2.90 -0.68 -4.98
C GLY A 32 -2.94 -2.13 -5.44
N SER A 33 -3.66 -2.99 -4.74
CA SER A 33 -3.90 -4.37 -5.14
C SER A 33 -4.41 -4.43 -6.59
N ALA A 34 -3.62 -5.03 -7.48
CA ALA A 34 -3.98 -5.20 -8.88
C ALA A 34 -5.23 -6.09 -9.02
N SER A 35 -6.37 -5.45 -9.28
CA SER A 35 -7.52 -6.08 -9.92
C SER A 35 -7.22 -6.21 -11.42
N PRO A 36 -7.31 -7.40 -12.04
CA PRO A 36 -7.16 -7.54 -13.48
C PRO A 36 -8.47 -7.15 -14.18
N LEU A 37 -8.44 -6.07 -14.95
CA LEU A 37 -9.48 -5.79 -15.95
C LEU A 37 -9.40 -6.83 -17.09
N PRO A 38 -10.52 -7.39 -17.56
CA PRO A 38 -10.55 -8.25 -18.74
C PRO A 38 -10.40 -7.41 -20.02
N ALA A 39 -9.48 -7.81 -20.88
CA ALA A 39 -9.40 -7.32 -22.26
C ALA A 39 -10.49 -7.99 -23.11
N TYR A 40 -11.40 -7.19 -23.66
CA TYR A 40 -12.21 -7.57 -24.82
C TYR A 40 -12.01 -6.52 -25.94
N PRO A 41 -12.03 -6.94 -27.22
CA PRO A 41 -11.79 -6.05 -28.34
C PRO A 41 -13.05 -5.24 -28.66
N THR A 42 -12.89 -3.91 -28.78
CA THR A 42 -13.93 -3.02 -29.28
C THR A 42 -13.82 -2.85 -30.79
N TYR A 43 -14.83 -3.30 -31.52
CA TYR A 43 -15.18 -2.75 -32.84
C TYR A 43 -16.70 -2.85 -33.01
N GLY A 44 -17.38 -1.71 -33.23
CA GLY A 44 -18.77 -1.67 -33.69
C GLY A 44 -19.76 -0.91 -32.80
N SER A 45 -20.17 0.24 -33.29
CA SER A 45 -21.32 1.06 -32.86
C SER A 45 -22.65 0.26 -32.84
N THR A 46 -23.47 0.43 -31.80
CA THR A 46 -24.82 1.05 -31.84
C THR A 46 -25.56 0.83 -30.52
N SER A 47 -26.23 1.90 -30.06
CA SER A 47 -27.31 1.99 -29.07
C SER A 47 -27.74 0.73 -28.30
N ARG A 48 -27.56 0.74 -26.96
CA ARG A 48 -28.58 0.23 -26.02
C ARG A 48 -28.35 0.73 -24.60
N GLN A 49 -29.26 1.58 -24.15
CA GLN A 49 -29.59 1.75 -22.73
C GLN A 49 -29.93 0.37 -22.16
N THR A 50 -29.29 0.00 -21.04
CA THR A 50 -29.93 -0.57 -19.82
C THR A 50 -28.85 -0.99 -18.81
N SER A 51 -28.91 -0.35 -17.62
CA SER A 51 -28.68 -0.87 -16.25
C SER A 51 -27.36 -1.61 -15.94
N SER A 52 -26.61 -1.32 -14.86
CA SER A 52 -27.06 -1.03 -13.49
C SER A 52 -25.97 -0.35 -12.64
N SER A 53 -26.20 0.90 -12.20
CA SER A 53 -25.52 1.46 -11.03
C SER A 53 -26.37 1.22 -9.79
N HIS A 54 -25.81 0.52 -8.81
CA HIS A 54 -26.51 0.09 -7.59
C HIS A 54 -26.65 1.17 -6.51
N HIS A 55 -26.48 2.46 -6.86
CA HIS A 55 -26.60 3.59 -5.92
C HIS A 55 -27.74 4.56 -6.25
N ASN A 56 -28.68 4.20 -7.12
CA ASN A 56 -29.90 5.01 -7.26
C ASN A 56 -30.84 4.71 -6.08
N SER A 57 -30.63 5.43 -4.97
CA SER A 57 -31.55 5.48 -3.84
C SER A 57 -32.95 5.92 -4.32
N PRO A 58 -34.04 5.27 -3.88
CA PRO A 58 -35.41 5.64 -4.24
C PRO A 58 -35.80 7.08 -3.85
N GLU A 59 -35.01 7.75 -2.99
CA GLU A 59 -35.14 9.18 -2.69
C GLU A 59 -34.94 10.09 -3.91
N ARG A 60 -34.12 9.71 -4.89
CA ARG A 60 -33.86 10.53 -6.08
C ARG A 60 -35.11 10.71 -6.95
N TYR A 61 -35.95 9.67 -7.06
CA TYR A 61 -37.24 9.75 -7.75
C TYR A 61 -38.28 10.57 -6.99
N ARG A 62 -38.10 10.74 -5.67
CA ARG A 62 -38.96 11.57 -4.84
C ARG A 62 -38.63 13.06 -5.01
N ARG A 63 -37.34 13.40 -5.11
CA ARG A 63 -36.83 14.75 -5.41
C ARG A 63 -37.18 15.24 -6.81
N ASP A 64 -37.14 14.39 -7.83
CA ASP A 64 -37.51 14.76 -9.20
C ASP A 64 -39.04 14.85 -9.40
N SER A 65 -39.84 14.48 -8.39
CA SER A 65 -41.28 14.63 -8.41
C SER A 65 -41.63 16.10 -8.17
N GLN A 66 -42.12 16.79 -9.19
CA GLN A 66 -42.54 18.21 -9.16
C GLN A 66 -43.74 18.52 -8.24
N LEU A 67 -44.07 17.64 -7.30
CA LEU A 67 -45.08 17.88 -6.28
C LEU A 67 -44.47 18.80 -5.23
N GLY A 68 -44.94 20.06 -5.23
CA GLY A 68 -44.37 21.19 -4.50
C GLY A 68 -43.95 20.86 -3.07
N ALA A 69 -42.66 21.09 -2.81
CA ALA A 69 -42.06 21.00 -1.49
C ALA A 69 -42.80 21.93 -0.52
N VAL A 70 -43.33 21.34 0.55
CA VAL A 70 -43.87 22.06 1.70
C VAL A 70 -42.69 22.74 2.39
N LEU A 71 -42.84 24.03 2.66
CA LEU A 71 -41.82 24.89 3.26
C LEU A 71 -41.70 24.56 4.76
N GLU A 72 -41.04 23.44 5.10
CA GLU A 72 -40.70 23.10 6.49
C GLU A 72 -39.42 23.87 6.91
N GLU A 73 -39.32 24.23 8.19
CA GLU A 73 -38.19 24.96 8.81
C GLU A 73 -36.88 24.13 8.78
N GLY A 74 -36.28 24.01 7.58
CA GLY A 74 -35.24 23.03 7.21
C GLY A 74 -33.79 23.51 7.24
N GLY A 75 -33.38 24.35 8.18
CA GLY A 75 -32.01 24.91 8.17
C GLY A 75 -30.87 23.90 8.40
N LEU A 76 -31.14 22.74 9.02
CA LEU A 76 -30.14 21.71 9.31
C LEU A 76 -30.17 20.55 8.30
N GLU A 77 -31.35 20.20 7.80
CA GLU A 77 -31.52 19.15 6.79
C GLU A 77 -30.95 19.62 5.45
N ASP A 78 -31.25 20.85 5.01
CA ASP A 78 -30.67 21.45 3.80
C ASP A 78 -29.14 21.43 3.83
N ARG A 79 -28.54 21.71 5.00
CA ARG A 79 -27.09 21.72 5.13
C ARG A 79 -26.50 20.33 4.97
N GLN A 80 -27.10 19.30 5.58
CA GLN A 80 -26.59 17.94 5.46
C GLN A 80 -26.73 17.42 4.02
N GLU A 81 -27.85 17.71 3.37
CA GLU A 81 -28.06 17.40 1.95
C GLU A 81 -27.01 18.04 1.04
N ASP A 82 -26.65 19.30 1.28
CA ASP A 82 -25.58 19.98 0.55
C ASP A 82 -24.21 19.29 0.76
N LEU A 83 -23.92 18.79 1.98
CA LEU A 83 -22.66 18.06 2.23
C LEU A 83 -22.62 16.71 1.51
N GLU A 84 -23.74 15.98 1.51
CA GLU A 84 -23.86 14.71 0.79
C GLU A 84 -23.69 14.93 -0.72
N GLU A 85 -24.27 16.00 -1.29
CA GLU A 85 -24.08 16.36 -2.69
C GLU A 85 -22.62 16.73 -3.02
N PHE A 86 -21.89 17.36 -2.10
CA PHE A 86 -20.45 17.60 -2.25
C PHE A 86 -19.66 16.30 -2.27
N GLU A 87 -19.93 15.39 -1.34
CA GLU A 87 -19.25 14.10 -1.25
C GLU A 87 -19.57 13.21 -2.45
N GLU A 88 -20.80 13.21 -2.96
CA GLU A 88 -21.19 12.54 -4.21
C GLU A 88 -20.42 13.06 -5.43
N ARG A 89 -20.02 14.34 -5.41
CA ARG A 89 -19.14 14.93 -6.43
C ARG A 89 -17.67 14.70 -6.17
N GLY A 90 -17.37 13.96 -5.11
CA GLY A 90 -16.04 13.61 -4.68
C GLY A 90 -15.32 14.72 -3.94
N TYR A 91 -15.99 15.82 -3.54
CA TYR A 91 -15.42 16.86 -2.68
C TYR A 91 -15.56 16.52 -1.21
N TYR A 92 -14.50 16.73 -0.43
CA TYR A 92 -14.51 16.39 0.98
C TYR A 92 -14.28 17.60 1.85
N ILE A 93 -15.08 17.70 2.91
CA ILE A 93 -14.99 18.79 3.86
C ILE A 93 -13.85 18.52 4.83
N GLY A 94 -12.96 19.49 4.96
CA GLY A 94 -11.91 19.48 5.98
C GLY A 94 -10.59 20.05 5.52
N SER A 95 -9.73 20.33 6.49
CA SER A 95 -8.38 20.80 6.21
C SER A 95 -7.43 19.62 5.99
N TYR A 96 -6.93 19.48 4.76
CA TYR A 96 -5.87 18.51 4.42
C TYR A 96 -4.67 18.60 5.37
N ARG A 97 -4.23 19.82 5.71
CA ARG A 97 -3.11 20.04 6.64
C ARG A 97 -3.39 19.44 8.02
N ARG A 98 -4.62 19.57 8.52
CA ARG A 98 -5.02 18.99 9.80
C ARG A 98 -5.00 17.46 9.74
N LYS A 99 -5.55 16.86 8.67
CA LYS A 99 -5.55 15.40 8.47
C LYS A 99 -4.13 14.85 8.34
N LEU A 100 -3.27 15.54 7.58
CA LEU A 100 -1.86 15.20 7.46
C LEU A 100 -1.13 15.27 8.80
N ALA A 101 -1.37 16.33 9.59
CA ALA A 101 -0.80 16.48 10.93
C ALA A 101 -1.32 15.45 11.93
N LEU A 102 -2.56 14.97 11.79
CA LEU A 102 -3.04 13.84 12.58
C LEU A 102 -2.35 12.55 12.14
N TYR A 103 -2.17 12.34 10.84
CA TYR A 103 -1.55 11.13 10.31
C TYR A 103 -0.05 11.00 10.68
N THR A 104 0.67 12.08 11.00
CA THR A 104 2.05 11.99 11.54
C THR A 104 2.12 11.25 12.88
N PHE A 105 1.00 11.07 13.58
CA PHE A 105 0.93 10.22 14.76
C PHE A 105 1.18 8.73 14.44
N VAL A 106 0.88 8.28 13.22
CA VAL A 106 1.09 6.88 12.79
C VAL A 106 2.58 6.50 12.82
N PRO A 107 3.50 7.17 12.11
CA PRO A 107 4.92 6.84 12.18
C PRO A 107 5.49 7.05 13.59
N LEU A 108 5.02 8.06 14.33
CA LEU A 108 5.50 8.31 15.69
C LEU A 108 5.11 7.18 16.65
N SER A 109 3.86 6.72 16.59
CA SER A 109 3.38 5.58 17.37
C SER A 109 4.08 4.27 17.00
N SER A 110 4.34 4.07 15.71
CA SER A 110 5.07 2.89 15.21
C SER A 110 6.54 2.91 15.64
N LEU A 111 7.20 4.07 15.58
CA LEU A 111 8.56 4.27 16.08
C LEU A 111 8.63 4.02 17.59
N LEU A 112 7.66 4.54 18.35
CA LEU A 112 7.59 4.33 19.79
C LEU A 112 7.46 2.84 20.13
N ALA A 113 6.55 2.12 19.44
CA ALA A 113 6.38 0.69 19.63
C ALA A 113 7.63 -0.11 19.22
N PHE A 114 8.28 0.28 18.12
CA PHE A 114 9.54 -0.32 17.70
C PHE A 114 10.64 -0.13 18.76
N VAL A 115 10.81 1.08 19.29
CA VAL A 115 11.79 1.37 20.35
C VAL A 115 11.47 0.59 21.63
N LEU A 116 10.19 0.51 22.01
CA LEU A 116 9.75 -0.28 23.16
C LEU A 116 10.09 -1.76 22.98
N LEU A 117 9.78 -2.35 21.82
CA LEU A 117 10.10 -3.75 21.54
C LEU A 117 11.60 -4.00 21.35
N ALA A 118 12.36 -3.04 20.83
CA ALA A 118 13.81 -3.12 20.69
C ALA A 118 14.53 -3.12 22.05
N THR A 119 13.99 -2.37 23.02
CA THR A 119 14.54 -2.29 24.39
C THR A 119 14.02 -3.39 25.32
N LEU A 120 12.96 -4.11 24.92
CA LEU A 120 12.32 -5.12 25.76
C LEU A 120 13.24 -6.31 26.09
N PRO A 121 13.98 -6.93 25.15
CA PRO A 121 14.85 -8.05 25.47
C PRO A 121 15.89 -7.77 26.55
N PRO A 122 16.72 -6.71 26.48
CA PRO A 122 17.70 -6.46 27.53
C PRO A 122 17.07 -6.06 28.88
N LEU A 123 15.85 -5.51 28.88
CA LEU A 123 15.17 -5.11 30.13
C LEU A 123 14.51 -6.29 30.85
N VAL A 124 13.87 -7.19 30.11
CA VAL A 124 13.08 -8.28 30.68
C VAL A 124 13.88 -9.57 30.77
N TRP A 125 14.62 -9.91 29.70
CA TRP A 125 15.37 -11.15 29.59
C TRP A 125 16.86 -10.85 29.60
N HIS A 126 17.39 -10.61 30.80
CA HIS A 126 18.82 -10.42 31.01
C HIS A 126 19.57 -11.68 30.57
N SER A 127 20.08 -11.69 29.35
CA SER A 127 20.98 -12.73 28.85
C SER A 127 22.39 -12.45 29.36
N ASP A 128 23.10 -13.50 29.76
CA ASP A 128 24.52 -13.39 30.09
C ASP A 128 25.29 -12.79 28.91
N PRO A 129 26.26 -11.89 29.15
CA PRO A 129 27.02 -11.26 28.09
C PRO A 129 27.65 -12.33 27.19
N PRO A 130 27.48 -12.25 25.86
CA PRO A 130 27.88 -13.32 24.97
C PRO A 130 29.38 -13.56 25.10
N THR A 131 29.75 -14.77 25.54
CA THR A 131 31.11 -15.28 25.44
C THR A 131 31.44 -15.42 23.95
N SER A 132 32.14 -14.42 23.41
CA SER A 132 32.51 -14.24 21.98
C SER A 132 31.32 -14.23 21.00
N SER A 133 31.02 -13.07 20.40
CA SER A 133 30.18 -13.01 19.22
C SER A 133 30.93 -13.65 18.04
N GLY A 134 30.25 -14.49 17.25
CA GLY A 134 30.82 -15.05 16.01
C GLY A 134 31.00 -14.01 14.89
N TYR A 135 30.73 -12.74 15.18
CA TYR A 135 30.81 -11.64 14.23
C TYR A 135 32.14 -10.88 14.36
N PRO A 136 32.65 -10.33 13.25
CA PRO A 136 33.80 -9.46 13.31
C PRO A 136 33.46 -8.16 14.07
N ARG A 137 34.46 -7.57 14.73
CA ARG A 137 34.29 -6.37 15.58
C ARG A 137 33.69 -5.17 14.85
N TYR A 138 33.85 -5.07 13.53
CA TYR A 138 33.32 -3.96 12.73
C TYR A 138 31.83 -4.10 12.39
N PHE A 139 31.22 -5.26 12.63
CA PHE A 139 29.80 -5.50 12.31
C PHE A 139 29.09 -6.23 13.46
N PRO A 140 28.94 -5.56 14.62
CA PRO A 140 28.33 -6.17 15.79
C PRO A 140 26.81 -6.34 15.63
N THR A 141 26.27 -7.32 16.36
CA THR A 141 24.82 -7.45 16.58
C THR A 141 24.28 -6.15 17.17
N PRO A 142 23.14 -5.62 16.68
CA PRO A 142 22.11 -6.27 15.85
C PRO A 142 22.11 -5.87 14.36
N LEU A 143 23.16 -5.22 13.87
CA LEU A 143 23.17 -4.68 12.50
C LEU A 143 23.06 -5.75 11.39
N PRO A 144 23.80 -6.88 11.44
CA PRO A 144 23.64 -7.93 10.44
C PRO A 144 22.21 -8.49 10.37
N GLU A 145 21.61 -8.73 11.53
CA GLU A 145 20.27 -9.28 11.66
C GLU A 145 19.21 -8.37 11.02
N LEU A 146 19.28 -7.06 11.34
CA LEU A 146 18.38 -6.07 10.78
C LEU A 146 18.55 -5.95 9.26
N LEU A 147 19.78 -5.81 8.78
CA LEU A 147 20.05 -5.56 7.36
C LEU A 147 19.67 -6.76 6.48
N VAL A 148 19.98 -7.98 6.90
CA VAL A 148 19.59 -9.18 6.15
C VAL A 148 18.08 -9.35 6.14
N SER A 149 17.42 -9.11 7.28
CA SER A 149 15.97 -9.20 7.37
C SER A 149 15.26 -8.18 6.46
N ILE A 150 15.70 -6.92 6.48
CA ILE A 150 15.19 -5.87 5.60
C ILE A 150 15.44 -6.23 4.14
N ALA A 151 16.64 -6.71 3.78
CA ALA A 151 16.96 -7.09 2.41
C ALA A 151 16.06 -8.23 1.89
N LEU A 152 15.80 -9.25 2.72
CA LEU A 152 14.92 -10.37 2.37
C LEU A 152 13.45 -9.93 2.28
N TRP A 153 13.02 -9.00 3.14
CA TRP A 153 11.70 -8.36 3.01
C TRP A 153 11.58 -7.60 1.67
N VAL A 154 12.57 -6.76 1.34
CA VAL A 154 12.60 -5.98 0.09
C VAL A 154 12.59 -6.90 -1.13
N LEU A 155 13.34 -8.00 -1.08
CA LEU A 155 13.31 -9.03 -2.12
C LEU A 155 11.92 -9.65 -2.25
N SER A 156 11.29 -10.05 -1.14
CA SER A 156 9.91 -10.57 -1.13
C SER A 156 8.94 -9.56 -1.75
N HIS A 157 9.08 -8.28 -1.41
CA HIS A 157 8.24 -7.20 -1.91
C HIS A 157 8.38 -7.00 -3.43
N HIS A 158 9.62 -6.96 -3.94
CA HIS A 158 9.88 -6.81 -5.37
C HIS A 158 9.46 -8.04 -6.18
N LEU A 159 9.48 -9.24 -5.58
CA LEU A 159 9.01 -10.46 -6.23
C LEU A 159 7.48 -10.53 -6.35
N ARG A 160 6.73 -9.67 -5.66
CA ARG A 160 5.27 -9.66 -5.72
C ARG A 160 4.72 -9.48 -7.13
N LEU A 161 5.21 -8.46 -7.86
CA LEU A 161 4.77 -8.18 -9.23
C LEU A 161 5.10 -9.31 -10.22
N PRO A 162 6.37 -9.79 -10.33
CA PRO A 162 6.68 -10.87 -11.25
C PRO A 162 5.91 -12.14 -10.90
N LEU A 163 5.67 -12.42 -9.61
CA LEU A 163 4.87 -13.56 -9.19
C LEU A 163 3.42 -13.46 -9.68
N PHE A 164 2.79 -12.29 -9.54
CA PHE A 164 1.45 -12.04 -10.04
C PHE A 164 1.37 -12.18 -11.57
N THR A 165 2.38 -11.67 -12.29
CA THR A 165 2.44 -11.82 -13.76
C THR A 165 2.67 -13.28 -14.18
N ALA A 166 3.35 -14.07 -13.37
CA ALA A 166 3.54 -15.49 -13.63
C ALA A 166 2.25 -16.27 -13.38
N THR A 167 1.55 -16.02 -12.27
CA THR A 167 0.29 -16.70 -11.95
C THR A 167 -0.83 -16.34 -12.91
N SER A 168 -0.89 -15.09 -13.37
CA SER A 168 -1.89 -14.63 -14.35
C SER A 168 -1.73 -15.27 -15.73
N ARG A 169 -0.52 -15.71 -16.09
CA ARG A 169 -0.27 -16.49 -17.31
C ARG A 169 -0.75 -17.94 -17.20
N ILE A 170 -0.76 -18.50 -15.99
CA ILE A 170 -1.13 -19.90 -15.75
C ILE A 170 -2.65 -20.04 -15.64
N PHE A 171 -3.30 -19.11 -14.93
CA PHE A 171 -4.74 -19.17 -14.66
C PHE A 171 -5.49 -17.97 -15.26
N HIS A 172 -6.43 -18.27 -16.15
CA HIS A 172 -7.30 -17.26 -16.77
C HIS A 172 -8.42 -16.78 -15.83
N SER A 173 -8.80 -17.58 -14.82
CA SER A 173 -9.84 -17.19 -13.87
C SER A 173 -9.27 -16.22 -12.81
N PRO A 174 -9.88 -15.04 -12.60
CA PRO A 174 -9.35 -14.02 -11.70
C PRO A 174 -9.33 -14.47 -10.24
N ILE A 175 -10.30 -15.30 -9.82
CA ILE A 175 -10.40 -15.82 -8.45
C ILE A 175 -9.24 -16.79 -8.16
N TRP A 176 -9.02 -17.76 -9.06
CA TRP A 176 -7.95 -18.74 -8.91
C TRP A 176 -6.57 -18.10 -9.02
N ASN A 177 -6.40 -17.14 -9.92
CA ASN A 177 -5.17 -16.36 -10.02
C ASN A 177 -4.86 -15.66 -8.67
N THR A 178 -5.84 -14.95 -8.10
CA THR A 178 -5.67 -14.24 -6.82
C THR A 178 -5.37 -15.20 -5.67
N LEU A 179 -6.07 -16.33 -5.57
CA LEU A 179 -5.82 -17.33 -4.53
C LEU A 179 -4.44 -17.94 -4.65
N LEU A 180 -4.05 -18.41 -5.84
CA LEU A 180 -2.75 -19.02 -6.05
C LEU A 180 -1.61 -18.03 -5.82
N PHE A 181 -1.77 -16.80 -6.32
CA PHE A 181 -0.81 -15.73 -6.09
C PHE A 181 -0.59 -15.49 -4.60
N ASN A 182 -1.66 -15.37 -3.80
CA ASN A 182 -1.55 -15.17 -2.36
C ASN A 182 -0.88 -16.37 -1.66
N ILE A 183 -1.24 -17.61 -2.02
CA ILE A 183 -0.60 -18.81 -1.47
C ILE A 183 0.89 -18.80 -1.76
N LEU A 184 1.27 -18.61 -3.03
CA LEU A 184 2.65 -18.65 -3.47
C LEU A 184 3.48 -17.51 -2.86
N HIS A 185 2.90 -16.31 -2.77
CA HIS A 185 3.54 -15.16 -2.14
C HIS A 185 3.77 -15.39 -0.65
N VAL A 186 2.75 -15.87 0.09
CA VAL A 186 2.87 -16.11 1.53
C VAL A 186 3.91 -17.20 1.81
N VAL A 187 3.91 -18.30 1.05
CA VAL A 187 4.92 -19.36 1.15
C VAL A 187 6.32 -18.80 0.87
N LEU A 188 6.50 -18.07 -0.23
CA LEU A 188 7.78 -17.44 -0.58
C LEU A 188 8.26 -16.49 0.52
N SER A 189 7.36 -15.66 1.04
CA SER A 189 7.64 -14.70 2.12
C SER A 189 8.11 -15.42 3.40
N GLN A 190 7.44 -16.52 3.80
CA GLN A 190 7.86 -17.29 4.97
C GLN A 190 9.16 -18.08 4.73
N LEU A 191 9.42 -18.54 3.51
CA LEU A 191 10.69 -19.19 3.14
C LEU A 191 11.86 -18.20 3.17
N LEU A 192 11.66 -16.97 2.67
CA LEU A 192 12.66 -15.91 2.75
C LEU A 192 12.90 -15.48 4.21
N ARG A 193 11.85 -15.42 5.02
CA ARG A 193 12.01 -15.19 6.46
C ARG A 193 12.79 -16.32 7.14
N LEU A 194 12.50 -17.58 6.80
CA LEU A 194 13.21 -18.75 7.32
C LEU A 194 14.67 -18.78 6.87
N SER A 195 14.98 -18.34 5.63
CA SER A 195 16.34 -18.33 5.09
C SER A 195 17.26 -17.32 5.78
N ALA A 196 16.71 -16.32 6.48
CA ALA A 196 17.48 -15.43 7.32
C ALA A 196 18.31 -16.18 8.39
N PHE A 197 17.76 -17.26 8.96
CA PHE A 197 18.43 -18.03 10.02
C PHE A 197 19.71 -18.74 9.55
N PRO A 198 19.71 -19.53 8.46
CA PRO A 198 20.93 -20.14 7.94
C PRO A 198 21.89 -19.10 7.35
N ILE A 199 21.41 -18.03 6.70
CA ILE A 199 22.28 -16.95 6.16
C ILE A 199 23.08 -16.29 7.30
N LEU A 200 22.43 -16.02 8.43
CA LEU A 200 23.07 -15.42 9.60
C LEU A 200 23.75 -16.46 10.50
N ASN A 201 23.71 -17.74 10.12
CA ASN A 201 24.25 -18.85 10.89
C ASN A 201 23.78 -18.82 12.36
N ILE A 202 22.47 -18.63 12.57
CA ILE A 202 21.86 -18.69 13.91
C ILE A 202 21.72 -20.15 14.29
N ARG A 203 22.45 -20.54 15.33
CA ARG A 203 22.46 -21.90 15.87
C ARG A 203 22.18 -21.85 17.37
N HIS A 204 21.50 -22.88 17.86
CA HIS A 204 21.33 -23.11 19.29
C HIS A 204 22.65 -23.61 19.88
N ARG A 205 23.10 -23.01 20.99
CA ARG A 205 24.41 -23.34 21.60
C ARG A 205 24.41 -24.66 22.40
N MET A 206 23.25 -25.32 22.55
CA MET A 206 23.09 -26.58 23.30
C MET A 206 23.43 -26.48 24.79
N ASP A 207 23.57 -25.26 25.34
CA ASP A 207 23.76 -25.05 26.78
C ASP A 207 22.53 -25.51 27.58
N TYR A 208 21.37 -25.56 26.92
CA TYR A 208 20.09 -26.06 27.44
C TYR A 208 19.56 -27.16 26.50
N PRO A 209 18.72 -28.08 26.99
CA PRO A 209 18.21 -29.18 26.16
C PRO A 209 17.29 -28.72 25.01
N LEU A 210 16.72 -27.53 25.14
CA LEU A 210 15.84 -26.90 24.15
C LEU A 210 16.19 -25.41 24.02
N PRO A 211 15.90 -24.76 22.89
CA PRO A 211 16.09 -23.32 22.75
C PRO A 211 15.21 -22.56 23.75
N THR A 212 15.87 -21.77 24.59
CA THR A 212 15.23 -20.91 25.60
C THR A 212 15.62 -19.45 25.36
N TRP A 213 14.92 -18.52 26.02
CA TRP A 213 15.24 -17.09 26.00
C TRP A 213 16.66 -16.74 26.46
N ARG A 214 17.32 -17.65 27.19
CA ARG A 214 18.72 -17.48 27.65
C ARG A 214 19.73 -17.69 26.53
N ASP A 215 19.36 -18.35 25.45
CA ASP A 215 20.25 -18.54 24.31
C ASP A 215 20.44 -17.20 23.55
N PRO A 216 21.67 -16.81 23.19
CA PRO A 216 21.90 -15.65 22.33
C PRO A 216 21.11 -15.68 21.00
N ALA A 217 20.70 -16.86 20.52
CA ALA A 217 19.83 -17.02 19.37
C ALA A 217 18.49 -16.28 19.54
N PHE A 218 17.92 -16.22 20.76
CA PHE A 218 16.67 -15.53 21.02
C PHE A 218 16.75 -14.04 20.69
N SER A 219 17.77 -13.36 21.20
CA SER A 219 18.00 -11.93 20.92
C SER A 219 18.24 -11.68 19.43
N ARG A 220 19.01 -12.54 18.75
CA ARG A 220 19.26 -12.40 17.30
C ARG A 220 17.98 -12.58 16.48
N VAL A 221 17.17 -13.58 16.79
CA VAL A 221 15.86 -13.81 16.16
C VAL A 221 14.93 -12.63 16.39
N TRP A 222 14.94 -12.05 17.59
CA TRP A 222 14.17 -10.85 17.91
C TRP A 222 14.53 -9.69 16.97
N TRP A 223 15.82 -9.43 16.76
CA TRP A 223 16.28 -8.39 15.84
C TRP A 223 15.96 -8.68 14.38
N ILE A 224 16.02 -9.93 13.93
CA ILE A 224 15.53 -10.31 12.60
C ILE A 224 14.06 -9.94 12.46
N ALA A 225 13.24 -10.28 13.45
CA ALA A 225 11.81 -10.03 13.40
C ALA A 225 11.49 -8.52 13.38
N LEU A 226 12.24 -7.73 14.15
CA LEU A 226 12.18 -6.27 14.14
C LEU A 226 12.62 -5.68 12.80
N GLY A 227 13.67 -6.21 12.16
CA GLY A 227 14.10 -5.77 10.84
C GLY A 227 13.02 -5.96 9.78
N TRP A 228 12.34 -7.11 9.83
CA TRP A 228 11.23 -7.43 8.92
C TRP A 228 10.04 -6.49 9.18
N ALA A 229 9.70 -6.27 10.45
CA ALA A 229 8.64 -5.37 10.86
C ALA A 229 8.92 -3.90 10.48
N LEU A 230 10.17 -3.45 10.62
CA LEU A 230 10.57 -2.09 10.27
C LEU A 230 10.37 -1.81 8.78
N ALA A 231 10.77 -2.74 7.91
CA ALA A 231 10.58 -2.61 6.47
C ALA A 231 9.09 -2.57 6.10
N ASP A 232 8.28 -3.45 6.70
CA ASP A 232 6.84 -3.52 6.47
C ASP A 232 6.11 -2.25 6.91
N VAL A 233 6.41 -1.76 8.11
CA VAL A 233 5.85 -0.52 8.65
C VAL A 233 6.28 0.68 7.83
N ALA A 234 7.55 0.76 7.41
CA ALA A 234 8.05 1.88 6.61
C ALA A 234 7.28 2.00 5.29
N VAL A 235 7.13 0.89 4.55
CA VAL A 235 6.37 0.89 3.30
C VAL A 235 4.88 1.12 3.55
N GLY A 236 4.33 0.59 4.63
CA GLY A 236 2.96 0.85 5.02
C GLY A 236 2.66 2.32 5.33
N VAL A 237 3.59 2.99 6.02
CA VAL A 237 3.49 4.43 6.32
C VAL A 237 3.59 5.25 5.04
N THR A 238 4.54 4.95 4.15
CA THR A 238 4.69 5.66 2.86
C THR A 238 3.45 5.50 2.00
N GLN A 239 2.91 4.28 1.90
CA GLN A 239 1.67 4.01 1.18
C GLN A 239 0.50 4.82 1.74
N GLY A 240 0.35 4.93 3.07
CA GLY A 240 -0.73 5.73 3.62
C GLY A 240 -0.57 7.24 3.41
N TYR A 241 0.67 7.76 3.31
CA TYR A 241 0.89 9.15 2.87
C TYR A 241 0.53 9.35 1.39
N GLU A 242 0.86 8.40 0.52
CA GLU A 242 0.48 8.42 -0.89
C GLU A 242 -1.04 8.39 -1.06
N GLN A 243 -1.72 7.51 -0.32
CA GLN A 243 -3.19 7.43 -0.27
C GLN A 243 -3.80 8.75 0.20
N LEU A 244 -3.24 9.38 1.23
CA LEU A 244 -3.75 10.66 1.72
C LEU A 244 -3.49 11.79 0.72
N ALA A 245 -2.37 11.77 0.00
CA ALA A 245 -2.00 12.78 -0.98
C ALA A 245 -2.98 12.86 -2.17
N LEU A 246 -3.68 11.77 -2.49
CA LEU A 246 -4.75 11.75 -3.51
C LEU A 246 -5.92 12.70 -3.15
N TYR A 247 -6.12 13.00 -1.86
CA TYR A 247 -7.18 13.88 -1.39
C TYR A 247 -6.76 15.36 -1.27
N ARG A 248 -5.49 15.69 -1.57
CA ARG A 248 -4.93 17.03 -1.37
C ARG A 248 -5.70 18.12 -2.12
N GLU A 249 -6.09 17.85 -3.36
CA GLU A 249 -6.73 18.84 -4.24
C GLU A 249 -8.24 18.94 -4.03
N VAL A 250 -8.81 17.92 -3.38
CA VAL A 250 -10.25 17.75 -3.31
C VAL A 250 -10.82 18.05 -1.91
N MET A 251 -9.94 18.23 -0.93
CA MET A 251 -10.29 18.70 0.40
C MET A 251 -10.51 20.21 0.44
N VAL A 252 -11.73 20.61 0.77
CA VAL A 252 -12.13 22.03 0.90
C VAL A 252 -12.20 22.39 2.38
N PRO A 253 -11.49 23.44 2.84
CA PRO A 253 -11.62 23.95 4.21
C PRO A 253 -13.07 24.34 4.51
N GLU A 254 -13.55 24.06 5.73
CA GLU A 254 -14.94 24.32 6.16
C GLU A 254 -15.40 25.76 5.86
N ASP A 255 -14.51 26.74 6.08
CA ASP A 255 -14.79 28.17 5.85
C ASP A 255 -15.07 28.50 4.37
N ARG A 256 -14.56 27.69 3.43
CA ARG A 256 -14.70 27.90 1.98
C ARG A 256 -15.79 27.04 1.35
N VAL A 257 -16.40 26.12 2.09
CA VAL A 257 -17.43 25.22 1.56
C VAL A 257 -18.61 26.02 1.04
N GLN A 258 -19.07 27.01 1.80
CA GLN A 258 -20.20 27.85 1.41
C GLN A 258 -19.90 28.67 0.15
N ASP A 259 -18.69 29.23 0.05
CA ASP A 259 -18.27 30.01 -1.12
C ASP A 259 -18.21 29.16 -2.39
N VAL A 260 -17.67 27.94 -2.28
CA VAL A 260 -17.61 26.98 -3.40
C VAL A 260 -19.02 26.55 -3.81
N LEU A 261 -19.90 26.29 -2.85
CA LEU A 261 -21.29 25.89 -3.11
C LEU A 261 -22.06 27.00 -3.81
N VAL A 262 -21.97 28.22 -3.29
CA VAL A 262 -22.65 29.40 -3.85
C VAL A 262 -22.14 29.67 -5.27
N ARG A 263 -20.82 29.66 -5.48
CA ARG A 263 -20.20 29.86 -6.81
C ARG A 263 -20.65 28.80 -7.82
N TRP A 264 -20.76 27.56 -7.37
CA TRP A 264 -21.22 26.46 -8.20
C TRP A 264 -22.71 26.59 -8.55
N LYS A 265 -23.56 26.85 -7.55
CA LYS A 265 -25.01 27.03 -7.72
C LYS A 265 -25.33 28.23 -8.63
N SER A 266 -24.54 29.30 -8.55
CA SER A 266 -24.65 30.44 -9.46
C SER A 266 -24.24 30.07 -10.90
N GLY A 267 -23.18 29.27 -11.08
CA GLY A 267 -22.74 28.82 -12.42
C GLY A 267 -23.78 27.96 -13.14
N LEU A 268 -24.50 27.07 -12.43
CA LEU A 268 -25.61 26.33 -13.03
C LEU A 268 -26.82 27.21 -13.36
N SER A 269 -27.09 28.22 -12.54
CA SER A 269 -28.19 29.14 -12.77
C SER A 269 -27.96 29.96 -14.05
N GLU A 270 -26.70 30.30 -14.34
CA GLU A 270 -26.30 31.01 -15.56
C GLU A 270 -26.45 30.14 -16.81
N ILE A 271 -26.13 28.84 -16.73
CA ILE A 271 -26.34 27.87 -17.83
C ILE A 271 -27.83 27.67 -18.13
N ARG A 272 -28.69 27.70 -17.10
CA ARG A 272 -30.15 27.53 -17.25
C ARG A 272 -30.86 28.81 -17.70
N GLY A 273 -30.21 29.97 -17.53
CA GLY A 273 -30.73 31.32 -17.75
C GLY A 273 -30.30 32.00 -19.05
N GLY A 274 -30.02 31.24 -20.12
CA GLY A 274 -30.04 31.77 -21.48
C GLY A 274 -28.75 32.45 -21.99
N SER A 275 -28.16 31.86 -23.03
CA SER A 275 -27.94 32.53 -24.32
C SER A 275 -27.46 31.50 -25.35
N ARG A 276 -28.02 31.59 -26.55
CA ARG A 276 -27.61 30.83 -27.72
C ARG A 276 -26.16 31.16 -28.11
N THR A 277 -25.51 30.19 -28.73
CA THR A 277 -24.28 30.23 -29.57
C THR A 277 -22.92 30.39 -28.89
N SER A 278 -22.29 29.26 -28.58
CA SER A 278 -20.97 28.89 -29.14
C SER A 278 -20.73 27.39 -28.88
N SER A 279 -20.51 26.59 -29.92
CA SER A 279 -20.46 25.12 -29.83
C SER A 279 -19.06 24.55 -29.52
N ASP A 280 -18.19 25.33 -28.88
CA ASP A 280 -16.79 24.95 -28.62
C ASP A 280 -16.42 24.81 -27.13
N ASP A 281 -17.36 25.01 -26.21
CA ASP A 281 -17.13 24.72 -24.79
C ASP A 281 -17.35 23.24 -24.51
N ALA A 282 -16.33 22.44 -24.83
CA ALA A 282 -16.12 21.16 -24.19
C ALA A 282 -16.10 21.41 -22.68
N LEU A 283 -17.17 21.01 -21.99
CA LEU A 283 -17.28 21.07 -20.53
C LEU A 283 -16.00 20.46 -19.94
N PRO A 284 -15.23 21.20 -19.12
CA PRO A 284 -14.15 20.59 -18.39
C PRO A 284 -14.78 19.53 -17.48
N LEU A 285 -14.46 18.26 -17.76
CA LEU A 285 -14.99 17.11 -17.04
C LEU A 285 -14.58 17.09 -15.56
N SER A 286 -13.74 18.05 -15.14
CA SER A 286 -13.28 18.19 -13.78
C SER A 286 -13.23 19.67 -13.35
N PRO A 287 -13.64 19.96 -12.10
CA PRO A 287 -13.81 21.32 -11.63
C PRO A 287 -12.45 21.93 -11.29
N ARG A 288 -11.94 22.76 -12.21
CA ARG A 288 -10.76 23.57 -11.95
C ARG A 288 -11.05 24.56 -10.82
N PRO A 289 -10.21 24.67 -9.77
CA PRO A 289 -10.07 25.96 -9.12
C PRO A 289 -9.54 26.91 -10.18
N MET A 290 -10.37 27.85 -10.65
CA MET A 290 -9.87 28.98 -11.42
C MET A 290 -8.92 29.74 -10.48
N GLU A 291 -7.63 29.43 -10.59
CA GLU A 291 -6.56 30.25 -10.05
C GLU A 291 -6.81 31.67 -10.56
N GLY A 292 -7.12 32.57 -9.62
CA GLY A 292 -7.16 33.99 -9.91
C GLY A 292 -5.82 34.43 -10.49
N PRO A 293 -5.76 35.58 -11.18
CA PRO A 293 -4.53 36.07 -11.79
C PRO A 293 -3.49 36.41 -10.72
N GLU A 294 -2.75 35.41 -10.24
CA GLU A 294 -1.63 35.60 -9.34
C GLU A 294 -0.43 36.08 -10.15
N ASN A 295 -0.02 37.29 -9.80
CA ASN A 295 1.11 38.03 -10.33
C ASN A 295 2.41 37.21 -10.39
N GLY A 296 3.00 37.16 -11.58
CA GLY A 296 4.41 37.57 -11.72
C GLY A 296 5.50 36.50 -11.64
N GLN A 297 5.21 35.20 -11.65
CA GLN A 297 6.25 34.19 -11.90
C GLN A 297 6.19 33.68 -13.33
N SER A 298 7.31 33.83 -14.02
CA SER A 298 7.58 33.49 -15.41
C SER A 298 7.44 31.98 -15.68
N SER A 299 6.21 31.48 -15.65
CA SER A 299 5.85 30.24 -16.32
C SER A 299 5.99 30.51 -17.81
N ALA A 300 6.95 29.84 -18.45
CA ALA A 300 7.23 29.98 -19.86
C ALA A 300 5.94 29.73 -20.65
N LYS A 301 5.33 30.80 -21.18
CA LYS A 301 4.15 30.70 -22.05
C LYS A 301 4.43 29.64 -23.13
N PRO A 302 3.56 28.63 -23.30
CA PRO A 302 3.75 27.62 -24.33
C PRO A 302 3.85 28.33 -25.69
N ARG A 303 5.00 28.19 -26.35
CA ARG A 303 5.30 28.88 -27.62
C ARG A 303 4.45 28.36 -28.81
N SER A 304 3.74 27.26 -28.62
CA SER A 304 2.88 26.62 -29.63
C SER A 304 1.55 26.20 -29.01
N ILE A 305 0.47 26.35 -29.77
CA ILE A 305 -0.89 25.87 -29.43
C ILE A 305 -0.85 24.36 -29.14
N GLU A 306 -0.06 23.60 -29.89
CA GLU A 306 0.11 22.16 -29.67
C GLU A 306 0.70 21.84 -28.30
N ALA A 307 1.64 22.66 -27.82
CA ALA A 307 2.23 22.48 -26.49
C ALA A 307 1.23 22.83 -25.38
N ALA A 308 0.37 23.82 -25.60
CA ALA A 308 -0.70 24.18 -24.67
C ALA A 308 -1.77 23.07 -24.60
N VAL A 309 -2.18 22.55 -25.76
CA VAL A 309 -3.13 21.43 -25.85
C VAL A 309 -2.54 20.17 -25.21
N LYS A 310 -1.29 19.83 -25.51
CA LYS A 310 -0.61 18.68 -24.90
C LYS A 310 -0.55 18.81 -23.37
N LEU A 311 -0.18 19.99 -22.86
CA LEU A 311 -0.13 20.24 -21.42
C LEU A 311 -1.52 20.10 -20.77
N ALA A 312 -2.56 20.60 -21.43
CA ALA A 312 -3.94 20.44 -20.95
C ALA A 312 -4.35 18.97 -20.90
N VAL A 313 -4.07 18.20 -21.96
CA VAL A 313 -4.35 16.75 -22.02
C VAL A 313 -3.56 15.99 -20.96
N ASP A 314 -2.27 16.29 -20.78
CA ASP A 314 -1.43 15.65 -19.77
C ASP A 314 -1.97 15.92 -18.35
N LYS A 315 -2.45 17.15 -18.09
CA LYS A 315 -3.07 17.53 -16.81
C LYS A 315 -4.41 16.83 -16.60
N ASP A 316 -5.27 16.83 -17.61
CA ASP A 316 -6.59 16.18 -17.54
C ASP A 316 -6.44 14.65 -17.39
N LEU A 317 -5.43 14.04 -18.02
CA LEU A 317 -5.09 12.64 -17.84
C LEU A 317 -4.61 12.34 -16.41
N GLU A 318 -3.73 13.17 -15.85
CA GLU A 318 -3.26 13.01 -14.47
C GLU A 318 -4.44 13.12 -13.47
N GLU A 319 -5.37 14.03 -13.72
CA GLU A 319 -6.56 14.19 -12.90
C GLU A 319 -7.48 12.96 -12.97
N ILE A 320 -7.72 12.43 -14.17
CA ILE A 320 -8.49 11.19 -14.35
C ILE A 320 -7.82 10.02 -13.63
N VAL A 321 -6.48 9.92 -13.70
CA VAL A 321 -5.73 8.88 -12.99
C VAL A 321 -5.91 9.03 -11.47
N ARG A 322 -5.84 10.24 -10.92
CA ARG A 322 -6.06 10.47 -9.48
C ARG A 322 -7.49 10.17 -9.05
N LEU A 323 -8.49 10.54 -9.86
CA LEU A 323 -9.89 10.22 -9.61
C LEU A 323 -10.11 8.71 -9.57
N LYS A 324 -9.52 7.99 -10.53
CA LYS A 324 -9.58 6.53 -10.60
C LYS A 324 -8.86 5.87 -9.41
N ASP A 325 -7.64 6.30 -9.08
CA ASP A 325 -6.89 5.77 -7.93
C ASP A 325 -7.68 5.96 -6.63
N ARG A 326 -8.38 7.08 -6.49
CA ARG A 326 -9.25 7.36 -5.35
C ARG A 326 -10.46 6.44 -5.30
N GLU A 327 -11.17 6.29 -6.41
CA GLU A 327 -12.34 5.41 -6.53
C GLU A 327 -11.97 3.95 -6.20
N GLU A 328 -10.84 3.46 -6.72
CA GLU A 328 -10.34 2.12 -6.42
C GLU A 328 -10.04 1.95 -4.93
N LEU A 329 -9.44 2.95 -4.27
CA LEU A 329 -9.20 2.90 -2.82
C LEU A 329 -10.49 2.89 -2.01
N GLU A 330 -11.46 3.70 -2.41
CA GLU A 330 -12.79 3.76 -1.79
C GLU A 330 -13.54 2.43 -1.93
N GLU A 331 -13.44 1.79 -3.09
CA GLU A 331 -14.00 0.45 -3.31
C GLU A 331 -13.32 -0.60 -2.41
N ILE A 332 -11.99 -0.53 -2.26
CA ILE A 332 -11.22 -1.49 -1.44
C ILE A 332 -11.57 -1.38 0.04
N TYR A 333 -11.61 -0.15 0.58
CA TYR A 333 -11.89 0.09 1.99
C TYR A 333 -13.39 0.13 2.33
N GLY A 334 -14.24 0.33 1.33
CA GLY A 334 -15.68 0.60 1.47
C GLY A 334 -16.00 2.00 1.99
N VAL A 335 -14.97 2.80 2.32
CA VAL A 335 -15.07 4.18 2.81
C VAL A 335 -13.86 4.98 2.35
N PRO A 336 -13.99 6.31 2.15
CA PRO A 336 -12.83 7.14 1.83
C PRO A 336 -11.78 7.08 2.95
N PRO A 337 -10.48 6.85 2.64
CA PRO A 337 -9.42 6.76 3.65
C PRO A 337 -9.32 7.96 4.59
N ILE A 338 -9.78 9.13 4.16
CA ILE A 338 -9.82 10.35 4.98
C ILE A 338 -10.80 10.27 6.17
N HIS A 339 -11.80 9.39 6.10
CA HIS A 339 -12.75 9.13 7.19
C HIS A 339 -12.26 8.03 8.13
N ILE A 340 -11.29 7.22 7.70
CA ILE A 340 -10.68 6.20 8.56
C ILE A 340 -9.94 6.93 9.70
N PRO A 341 -10.33 6.71 10.96
CA PRO A 341 -9.65 7.33 12.08
C PRO A 341 -8.20 6.88 12.16
N VAL A 342 -7.30 7.84 12.44
CA VAL A 342 -5.86 7.61 12.50
C VAL A 342 -5.47 6.50 13.50
N PHE A 343 -6.25 6.33 14.57
CA PHE A 343 -6.01 5.25 15.54
C PHE A 343 -6.06 3.85 14.89
N VAL A 344 -6.92 3.66 13.87
CA VAL A 344 -7.03 2.38 13.15
C VAL A 344 -5.75 2.12 12.36
N SER A 345 -5.22 3.15 11.69
CA SER A 345 -3.94 3.06 10.99
C SER A 345 -2.79 2.77 11.96
N CYS A 346 -2.77 3.39 13.15
CA CYS A 346 -1.82 3.05 14.21
C CYS A 346 -1.94 1.58 14.63
N LEU A 347 -3.16 1.10 14.91
CA LEU A 347 -3.40 -0.29 15.29
C LEU A 347 -2.93 -1.27 14.21
N GLN A 348 -3.19 -0.98 12.94
CA GLN A 348 -2.70 -1.80 11.82
C GLN A 348 -1.16 -1.86 11.76
N ARG A 349 -0.47 -0.75 12.07
CA ARG A 349 1.00 -0.76 12.13
C ARG A 349 1.51 -1.57 13.31
N LEU A 350 0.88 -1.42 14.48
CA LEU A 350 1.21 -2.24 15.66
C LEU A 350 0.98 -3.72 15.41
N ASP A 351 -0.14 -4.07 14.78
CA ASP A 351 -0.48 -5.43 14.40
C ASP A 351 0.59 -6.04 13.48
N SER A 352 1.01 -5.34 12.42
CA SER A 352 2.10 -5.79 11.54
C SER A 352 3.39 -6.09 12.32
N ILE A 353 3.77 -5.23 13.28
CA ILE A 353 4.95 -5.45 14.11
C ILE A 353 4.79 -6.72 14.96
N LEU A 354 3.66 -6.88 15.64
CA LEU A 354 3.38 -8.02 16.51
C LEU A 354 3.31 -9.33 15.72
N LEU A 355 2.64 -9.33 14.57
CA LEU A 355 2.55 -10.48 13.67
C LEU A 355 3.92 -10.86 13.12
N SER A 356 4.73 -9.90 12.69
CA SER A 356 6.09 -10.15 12.21
C SER A 356 6.94 -10.78 13.31
N LEU A 357 6.86 -10.23 14.53
CA LEU A 357 7.54 -10.72 15.71
C LEU A 357 7.13 -12.17 16.05
N GLY A 358 5.83 -12.41 16.22
CA GLY A 358 5.29 -13.70 16.59
C GLY A 358 5.60 -14.80 15.56
N HIS A 359 5.38 -14.53 14.27
CA HIS A 359 5.70 -15.50 13.22
C HIS A 359 7.19 -15.85 13.20
N THR A 360 8.08 -14.84 13.31
CA THR A 360 9.53 -15.08 13.30
C THR A 360 9.97 -15.89 14.52
N LEU A 361 9.42 -15.61 15.71
CA LEU A 361 9.70 -16.36 16.94
C LEU A 361 9.25 -17.83 16.84
N ILE A 362 8.06 -18.08 16.30
CA ILE A 362 7.54 -19.45 16.11
C ILE A 362 8.39 -20.19 15.07
N LEU A 363 8.68 -19.55 13.93
CA LEU A 363 9.52 -20.17 12.88
C LEU A 363 10.92 -20.49 13.40
N ALA A 364 11.57 -19.56 14.09
CA ALA A 364 12.88 -19.78 14.66
C ALA A 364 12.87 -20.87 15.75
N GLY A 365 11.91 -20.82 16.68
CA GLY A 365 11.82 -21.79 17.77
C GLY A 365 11.55 -23.20 17.27
N THR A 366 10.76 -23.36 16.20
CA THR A 366 10.51 -24.67 15.58
C THR A 366 11.66 -25.13 14.68
N TYR A 367 12.32 -24.20 13.97
CA TYR A 367 13.50 -24.48 13.15
C TYR A 367 14.70 -24.93 13.99
N LEU A 368 15.00 -24.26 15.10
CA LEU A 368 16.12 -24.59 15.99
C LEU A 368 15.92 -25.90 16.76
N ARG A 369 14.68 -26.39 16.88
CA ARG A 369 14.35 -27.73 17.41
C ARG A 369 14.44 -28.83 16.35
N SER A 370 14.55 -28.45 15.08
CA SER A 370 14.64 -29.40 13.96
C SER A 370 16.10 -29.77 13.67
N PRO A 371 16.37 -31.03 13.30
CA PRO A 371 17.68 -31.45 12.80
C PRO A 371 18.20 -30.63 11.62
N LEU A 372 17.30 -29.97 10.86
CA LEU A 372 17.66 -29.09 9.74
C LEU A 372 18.57 -27.92 10.12
N SER A 373 18.62 -27.54 11.40
CA SER A 373 19.51 -26.48 11.88
C SER A 373 20.94 -26.97 12.17
N PHE A 374 21.18 -28.28 12.15
CA PHE A 374 22.48 -28.90 12.41
C PHE A 374 22.85 -29.87 11.27
N ALA A 375 23.69 -29.42 10.35
CA ALA A 375 24.04 -30.23 9.17
C ALA A 375 24.85 -31.50 9.51
N ASP A 376 25.68 -31.47 10.58
CA ASP A 376 26.75 -32.46 10.77
C ASP A 376 26.92 -32.95 12.23
N ALA A 377 25.93 -32.76 13.10
CA ALA A 377 26.05 -33.12 14.52
C ALA A 377 25.25 -34.39 14.87
N GLU A 378 25.85 -35.29 15.66
CA GLU A 378 25.11 -36.34 16.36
C GLU A 378 24.19 -35.69 17.41
N LEU A 379 22.93 -35.52 17.05
CA LEU A 379 21.96 -34.82 17.89
C LEU A 379 21.34 -35.73 18.94
N PRO A 380 21.08 -35.21 20.16
CA PRO A 380 20.23 -35.89 21.12
C PRO A 380 18.85 -36.22 20.52
N PRO A 381 18.18 -37.31 20.95
CA PRO A 381 16.87 -37.73 20.42
C PRO A 381 15.74 -36.73 20.69
N ILE A 382 16.01 -35.66 21.45
CA ILE A 382 15.10 -34.55 21.74
C ILE A 382 14.86 -33.69 20.47
N TYR A 383 15.80 -33.70 19.51
CA TYR A 383 15.69 -32.97 18.25
C TYR A 383 14.92 -33.80 17.22
N ILE A 384 13.66 -33.43 17.01
CA ILE A 384 12.73 -34.14 16.12
C ILE A 384 12.24 -33.14 15.07
N SER A 385 12.03 -33.58 13.83
CA SER A 385 11.54 -32.71 12.75
C SER A 385 10.06 -32.30 12.90
N TYR A 386 9.32 -32.93 13.82
CA TYR A 386 7.87 -32.76 13.98
C TYR A 386 7.43 -31.33 14.35
N PRO A 387 8.07 -30.61 15.29
CA PRO A 387 7.70 -29.23 15.61
C PRO A 387 7.81 -28.29 14.41
N PHE A 388 8.82 -28.47 13.54
CA PHE A 388 8.96 -27.69 12.32
C PHE A 388 7.94 -28.08 11.25
N ALA A 389 7.71 -29.38 11.07
CA ALA A 389 6.73 -29.90 10.12
C ALA A 389 5.29 -29.42 10.41
N ILE A 390 4.98 -29.06 11.66
CA ILE A 390 3.69 -28.45 12.04
C ILE A 390 3.77 -26.93 12.09
N GLY A 391 4.83 -26.39 12.70
CA GLY A 391 4.96 -24.95 12.92
C GLY A 391 4.99 -24.15 11.62
N PHE A 392 5.74 -24.61 10.61
CA PHE A 392 5.83 -23.93 9.33
C PHE A 392 4.48 -23.85 8.59
N PRO A 393 3.75 -24.95 8.32
CA PRO A 393 2.46 -24.85 7.65
C PRO A 393 1.42 -24.11 8.49
N LEU A 394 1.48 -24.18 9.82
CA LEU A 394 0.60 -23.40 10.68
C LEU A 394 0.83 -21.89 10.51
N VAL A 395 2.08 -21.44 10.51
CA VAL A 395 2.43 -20.03 10.27
C VAL A 395 2.02 -19.58 8.88
N VAL A 396 2.25 -20.41 7.85
CA VAL A 396 1.80 -20.14 6.48
C VAL A 396 0.28 -20.05 6.41
N PHE A 397 -0.43 -20.97 7.04
CA PHE A 397 -1.89 -20.99 7.06
C PHE A 397 -2.46 -19.73 7.73
N VAL A 398 -1.96 -19.38 8.91
CA VAL A 398 -2.43 -18.19 9.64
C VAL A 398 -2.14 -16.91 8.86
N HIS A 399 -0.95 -16.77 8.29
CA HIS A 399 -0.62 -15.63 7.44
C HIS A 399 -1.49 -15.60 6.18
N LEU A 400 -1.73 -16.75 5.54
CA LEU A 400 -2.62 -16.83 4.38
C LEU A 400 -4.06 -16.42 4.74
N SER A 401 -4.60 -16.90 5.86
CA SER A 401 -5.92 -16.51 6.35
C SER A 401 -6.02 -15.00 6.56
N LEU A 402 -5.00 -14.38 7.18
CA LEU A 402 -4.94 -12.94 7.36
C LEU A 402 -4.85 -12.18 6.02
N THR A 403 -4.02 -12.63 5.08
CA THR A 403 -3.89 -12.00 3.75
C THR A 403 -5.20 -12.09 2.97
N LEU A 404 -5.90 -13.22 3.04
CA LEU A 404 -7.21 -13.38 2.41
C LEU A 404 -8.27 -12.52 3.09
N LEU A 405 -8.23 -12.39 4.41
CA LEU A 405 -9.15 -11.54 5.16
C LEU A 405 -8.96 -10.04 4.84
N HIS A 406 -7.73 -9.62 4.54
CA HIS A 406 -7.40 -8.28 4.02
C HIS A 406 -7.66 -8.12 2.52
N SER A 407 -8.20 -9.13 1.83
CA SER A 407 -8.58 -8.97 0.43
C SER A 407 -9.73 -7.95 0.29
N PRO A 408 -9.77 -7.16 -0.80
CA PRO A 408 -10.81 -6.14 -1.01
C PRO A 408 -12.25 -6.65 -0.85
N VAL A 409 -12.49 -7.91 -1.25
CA VAL A 409 -13.81 -8.56 -1.18
C VAL A 409 -14.30 -8.75 0.25
N LEU A 410 -13.41 -9.06 1.18
CA LEU A 410 -13.77 -9.27 2.59
C LEU A 410 -13.63 -7.98 3.40
N LEU A 411 -12.65 -7.15 3.08
CA LEU A 411 -12.39 -5.88 3.76
C LEU A 411 -13.59 -4.92 3.65
N SER A 412 -14.15 -4.78 2.44
CA SER A 412 -15.35 -3.95 2.19
C SER A 412 -16.59 -4.42 2.95
N ARG A 413 -16.71 -5.72 3.26
CA ARG A 413 -17.88 -6.29 3.95
C ARG A 413 -17.77 -6.24 5.47
N VAL A 414 -16.59 -6.51 6.01
CA VAL A 414 -16.35 -6.62 7.47
C VAL A 414 -16.05 -5.26 8.08
N GLY A 415 -15.52 -4.33 7.28
CA GLY A 415 -15.09 -3.01 7.69
C GLY A 415 -13.67 -2.99 8.25
N VAL A 416 -12.97 -1.90 7.98
CA VAL A 416 -11.55 -1.71 8.31
C VAL A 416 -11.30 -1.76 9.83
N HIS A 417 -12.25 -1.28 10.63
CA HIS A 417 -12.15 -1.24 12.09
C HIS A 417 -12.07 -2.64 12.70
N THR A 418 -13.07 -3.48 12.40
CA THR A 418 -13.17 -4.86 12.89
C THR A 418 -11.91 -5.64 12.50
N MET A 419 -11.46 -5.44 11.26
CA MET A 419 -10.26 -6.05 10.72
C MET A 419 -9.00 -5.68 11.50
N ALA A 420 -8.82 -4.39 11.81
CA ALA A 420 -7.67 -3.94 12.60
C ALA A 420 -7.66 -4.53 14.03
N TYR A 421 -8.83 -4.65 14.67
CA TYR A 421 -8.92 -5.25 16.01
C TYR A 421 -8.67 -6.76 16.00
N VAL A 422 -9.25 -7.48 15.03
CA VAL A 422 -9.06 -8.93 14.89
C VAL A 422 -7.60 -9.24 14.58
N GLY A 423 -6.99 -8.49 13.64
CA GLY A 423 -5.57 -8.57 13.33
C GLY A 423 -4.74 -8.41 14.60
N PHE A 424 -4.91 -7.28 15.30
CA PHE A 424 -4.15 -6.97 16.53
C PHE A 424 -4.27 -8.05 17.61
N LEU A 425 -5.48 -8.58 17.86
CA LEU A 425 -5.69 -9.67 18.82
C LEU A 425 -4.97 -10.95 18.40
N LEU A 426 -5.02 -11.29 17.11
CA LEU A 426 -4.32 -12.45 16.58
C LEU A 426 -2.80 -12.24 16.63
N GLY A 427 -2.31 -11.04 16.30
CA GLY A 427 -0.91 -10.65 16.42
C GLY A 427 -0.38 -10.80 17.85
N LEU A 428 -1.13 -10.33 18.85
CA LEU A 428 -0.81 -10.56 20.26
C LEU A 428 -0.77 -12.06 20.59
N GLY A 429 -1.79 -12.82 20.19
CA GLY A 429 -1.85 -14.26 20.44
C GLY A 429 -0.65 -15.01 19.87
N ILE A 430 -0.25 -14.71 18.63
CA ILE A 430 0.90 -15.33 17.97
C ILE A 430 2.21 -14.87 18.61
N MET A 431 2.34 -13.60 19.02
CA MET A 431 3.51 -13.12 19.76
C MET A 431 3.67 -13.86 21.09
N PHE A 432 2.61 -13.99 21.89
CA PHE A 432 2.66 -14.74 23.15
C PHE A 432 2.92 -16.23 22.94
N ALA A 433 2.34 -16.85 21.90
CA ALA A 433 2.65 -18.23 21.54
C ALA A 433 4.14 -18.39 21.16
N GLY A 434 4.69 -17.42 20.43
CA GLY A 434 6.12 -17.31 20.16
C GLY A 434 6.93 -17.24 21.45
N LEU A 435 6.65 -16.27 22.33
CA LEU A 435 7.34 -16.13 23.62
C LEU A 435 7.26 -17.39 24.50
N ALA A 436 6.08 -18.04 24.55
CA ALA A 436 5.89 -19.30 25.26
C ALA A 436 6.78 -20.41 24.71
N LEU A 437 6.96 -20.49 23.38
CA LEU A 437 7.83 -21.47 22.75
C LEU A 437 9.29 -21.32 23.17
N TRP A 438 9.73 -20.11 23.49
CA TRP A 438 11.06 -19.80 24.01
C TRP A 438 11.16 -19.87 25.54
N GLY A 439 10.09 -20.24 26.24
CA GLY A 439 10.04 -20.27 27.71
C GLY A 439 10.15 -18.87 28.33
N ALA A 440 9.88 -17.81 27.57
CA ALA A 440 10.06 -16.43 28.00
C ALA A 440 8.96 -15.93 28.96
N LEU A 441 7.86 -16.71 29.09
CA LEU A 441 6.71 -16.42 29.95
C LEU A 441 6.74 -17.18 31.29
N SER A 442 7.69 -18.10 31.48
CA SER A 442 7.90 -18.86 32.71
C SER A 442 9.05 -18.28 33.51
#